data_AF-A0A7V8JUB4-F1
#
_entry.id   AF-A0A7V8JUB4-F1
#
_cell.length_a   1.000
_cell.length_b   1.000
_cell.length_c   1.000
_cell.angle_alpha   90.00
_cell.angle_beta   90.00
_cell.angle_gamma   90.00
#
_symmetry.space_group_name_H-M   'P 1'
#
loop_
_entity.id
_entity.type
_entity.pdbx_description
1 polymer ?
#
loop_
_entity_poly.entity_id
_entity_poly.type
_entity_poly.pdbx_seq_one_letter_code
_entity_poly.pdbx_strand_id
1 'polypeptide(L)'
;MIKFPGPATGGRSLEVDFFRGVVLLMIVVDHISGSMLGQFTLQRFAIFDATEVFVFLAGYATAAAYTAIADKKGDGAARWRFLRRGWQLYRSFLLTVAMMLALGLLFTALRLHTPTVDYTDIGTFIDEPLQIGSEMIRLARQPYLSSILPMYMLFALASPVIVPSVRRRPWLTVAASLAVWGLAPLLARFLPAVSPTTGWTFNPFAWQLLFVIGVVCRLHPLKSYEREDADSVLRRRKLTHAAAAVALGFLCMRMFVEFDPGPVFKQNLSSLRVGSF
;
A
#
# COMPACT_ATOMS: atom_id res chain seq x y z
N MET A 1 8.89 5.95 45.87
CA MET A 1 7.60 5.97 45.14
C MET A 1 7.89 6.43 43.71
N ILE A 2 8.10 5.49 42.79
CA ILE A 2 8.52 5.80 41.41
C ILE A 2 7.26 6.20 40.63
N LYS A 3 7.22 7.47 40.22
CA LYS A 3 6.11 8.04 39.45
C LYS A 3 6.30 7.63 37.99
N PHE A 4 5.53 6.66 37.53
CA PHE A 4 5.50 6.32 36.10
C PHE A 4 4.96 7.52 35.32
N PRO A 5 5.63 7.93 34.23
CA PRO A 5 5.11 8.98 33.36
C PRO A 5 3.77 8.53 32.78
N GLY A 6 2.76 9.40 32.85
CA GLY A 6 1.46 9.18 32.23
C GLY A 6 1.57 9.05 30.71
N PRO A 7 0.55 8.47 30.03
CA PRO A 7 0.56 8.24 28.60
C PRO A 7 0.81 9.55 27.85
N ALA A 8 1.83 9.56 27.00
CA ALA A 8 2.27 10.74 26.26
C ALA A 8 1.12 11.26 25.37
N THR A 9 0.62 12.45 25.69
CA THR A 9 -0.36 13.18 24.89
C THR A 9 0.25 13.55 23.53
N GLY A 10 -0.24 12.91 22.45
CA GLY A 10 -0.04 13.39 21.08
C GLY A 10 1.30 13.07 20.40
N GLY A 11 2.00 12.00 20.83
CA GLY A 11 3.25 11.55 20.22
C GLY A 11 3.05 10.63 19.01
N ARG A 12 3.93 10.77 18.02
CA ARG A 12 4.12 9.86 16.88
C ARG A 12 4.20 8.40 17.38
N SER A 13 3.33 7.51 16.90
CA SER A 13 3.29 6.10 17.33
C SER A 13 4.51 5.34 16.80
N LEU A 14 5.47 5.08 17.67
CA LEU A 14 6.76 4.44 17.37
C LEU A 14 6.56 3.06 16.73
N GLU A 15 5.52 2.34 17.14
CA GLU A 15 5.17 1.00 16.64
C GLU A 15 4.82 1.06 15.15
N VAL A 16 4.04 2.05 14.74
CA VAL A 16 3.65 2.23 13.33
C VAL A 16 4.86 2.58 12.48
N ASP A 17 5.78 3.40 12.98
CA ASP A 17 7.01 3.70 12.25
C ASP A 17 7.93 2.49 12.15
N PHE A 18 8.03 1.69 13.21
CA PHE A 18 8.78 0.43 13.20
C PHE A 18 8.20 -0.56 12.17
N PHE A 19 6.89 -0.84 12.21
CA PHE A 19 6.26 -1.74 11.26
C PHE A 19 6.34 -1.21 9.83
N ARG A 20 6.25 0.11 9.62
CA ARG A 20 6.49 0.71 8.29
C ARG A 20 7.91 0.46 7.80
N GLY A 21 8.90 0.57 8.67
CA GLY A 21 10.31 0.29 8.34
C GLY A 21 10.54 -1.18 7.98
N VAL A 22 9.99 -2.10 8.77
CA VAL A 22 10.05 -3.54 8.53
C VAL A 22 9.38 -3.93 7.20
N VAL A 23 8.19 -3.38 6.94
CA VAL A 23 7.47 -3.65 5.68
C VAL A 23 8.22 -3.07 4.48
N LEU A 24 8.81 -1.88 4.60
CA LEU A 24 9.62 -1.31 3.52
C LEU A 24 10.86 -2.17 3.24
N LEU A 25 11.52 -2.69 4.28
CA LEU A 25 12.63 -3.63 4.14
C LEU A 25 12.18 -4.91 3.43
N MET A 26 11.03 -5.48 3.81
CA MET A 26 10.48 -6.67 3.17
C MET A 26 10.18 -6.45 1.69
N ILE A 27 9.56 -5.32 1.32
CA ILE A 27 9.28 -4.97 -0.10
C ILE A 27 10.58 -4.88 -0.90
N VAL A 28 11.62 -4.26 -0.34
CA VAL A 28 12.93 -4.14 -1.01
C VAL A 28 13.56 -5.51 -1.20
N VAL A 29 13.61 -6.33 -0.15
CA VAL A 29 14.19 -7.69 -0.22
C VAL A 29 13.41 -8.55 -1.22
N ASP A 30 12.08 -8.43 -1.28
CA ASP A 30 11.22 -9.12 -2.25
C ASP A 30 11.49 -8.72 -3.71
N HIS A 31 11.96 -7.49 -3.94
CA HIS A 31 12.27 -6.98 -5.29
C HIS A 31 13.74 -7.16 -5.70
N ILE A 32 14.62 -7.65 -4.82
CA ILE A 32 15.99 -8.02 -5.19
C ILE A 32 15.96 -9.46 -5.74
N SER A 33 15.86 -9.56 -7.06
CA SER A 33 15.91 -10.82 -7.81
C SER A 33 17.22 -11.58 -7.53
N GLY A 34 17.12 -12.81 -7.00
CA GLY A 34 18.26 -13.68 -6.73
C GLY A 34 18.84 -13.60 -5.31
N SER A 35 18.24 -12.84 -4.39
CA SER A 35 18.70 -12.84 -3.00
C SER A 35 18.27 -14.12 -2.26
N MET A 36 19.20 -14.78 -1.55
CA MET A 36 18.85 -15.88 -0.62
C MET A 36 17.86 -15.42 0.46
N LEU A 37 17.85 -14.11 0.78
CA LEU A 37 16.94 -13.49 1.74
C LEU A 37 15.50 -13.32 1.20
N GLY A 38 15.31 -13.23 -0.12
CA GLY A 38 13.99 -13.28 -0.75
C GLY A 38 13.30 -14.64 -0.62
N GLN A 39 14.01 -15.67 -0.14
CA GLN A 39 13.39 -16.93 0.29
C GLN A 39 12.74 -16.82 1.66
N PHE A 40 13.06 -15.80 2.46
CA PHE A 40 12.63 -15.59 3.85
C PHE A 40 11.67 -14.40 4.03
N THR A 41 11.16 -13.82 2.95
CA THR A 41 10.25 -12.68 2.95
C THR A 41 8.78 -13.10 2.97
N LEU A 42 7.89 -12.15 3.35
CA LEU A 42 6.46 -12.38 3.47
C LEU A 42 5.83 -12.95 2.19
N GLN A 43 6.38 -12.62 1.01
CA GLN A 43 5.86 -13.09 -0.27
C GLN A 43 5.86 -14.62 -0.42
N ARG A 44 6.78 -15.34 0.26
CA ARG A 44 6.78 -16.82 0.33
C ARG A 44 6.01 -17.39 1.51
N PHE A 45 5.97 -16.71 2.65
CA PHE A 45 5.43 -17.27 3.91
C PHE A 45 3.99 -16.84 4.25
N ALA A 46 3.48 -15.73 3.72
CA ALA A 46 2.17 -15.18 4.08
C ALA A 46 1.20 -15.13 2.90
N ILE A 47 -0.04 -15.61 3.09
CA ILE A 47 -1.15 -15.45 2.12
C ILE A 47 -1.35 -13.97 1.73
N PHE A 48 -0.93 -13.08 2.63
CA PHE A 48 -0.89 -11.64 2.43
C PHE A 48 0.46 -11.17 1.90
N ASP A 49 0.43 -10.33 0.87
CA ASP A 49 1.63 -9.67 0.34
C ASP A 49 2.10 -8.59 1.33
N ALA A 50 3.43 -8.40 1.47
CA ALA A 50 3.99 -7.26 2.19
C ALA A 50 3.39 -5.93 1.72
N THR A 51 3.04 -5.85 0.43
CA THR A 51 2.36 -4.70 -0.17
C THR A 51 0.97 -4.43 0.45
N GLU A 52 0.21 -5.48 0.80
CA GLU A 52 -1.12 -5.32 1.40
C GLU A 52 -1.03 -4.73 2.81
N VAL A 53 -0.09 -5.24 3.61
CA VAL A 53 0.23 -4.69 4.93
C VAL A 53 0.72 -3.25 4.81
N PHE A 54 1.54 -2.95 3.81
CA PHE A 54 2.05 -1.59 3.55
C PHE A 54 0.91 -0.60 3.26
N VAL A 55 -0.08 -0.99 2.45
CA VAL A 55 -1.23 -0.15 2.10
C VAL A 55 -2.16 0.06 3.29
N PHE A 56 -2.39 -0.97 4.08
CA PHE A 56 -3.13 -0.85 5.35
C PHE A 56 -2.44 0.13 6.32
N LEU A 57 -1.14 -0.07 6.57
CA LEU A 57 -0.36 0.79 7.46
C LEU A 57 -0.28 2.23 6.93
N ALA A 58 -0.24 2.41 5.62
CA ALA A 58 -0.30 3.72 5.00
C ALA A 58 -1.62 4.44 5.27
N GLY A 59 -2.76 3.73 5.21
CA GLY A 59 -4.06 4.25 5.61
C GLY A 59 -4.08 4.68 7.07
N TYR A 60 -3.61 3.81 7.96
CA TYR A 60 -3.52 4.07 9.39
C TYR A 60 -2.65 5.31 9.71
N ALA A 61 -1.44 5.37 9.16
CA ALA A 61 -0.51 6.48 9.36
C ALA A 61 -1.05 7.78 8.75
N THR A 62 -1.72 7.70 7.61
CA THR A 62 -2.36 8.85 6.95
C THR A 62 -3.46 9.44 7.83
N ALA A 63 -4.35 8.60 8.37
CA ALA A 63 -5.37 9.05 9.30
C ALA A 63 -4.76 9.71 10.54
N ALA A 64 -3.72 9.11 11.12
CA ALA A 64 -3.04 9.65 12.31
C ALA A 64 -2.41 11.03 12.03
N ALA A 65 -1.70 11.17 10.90
CA ALA A 65 -1.08 12.42 10.51
C ALA A 65 -2.13 13.48 10.15
N TYR A 66 -3.20 13.09 9.45
CA TYR A 66 -4.29 13.98 9.08
C TYR A 66 -4.97 14.55 10.32
N THR A 67 -5.37 13.70 11.28
CA THR A 67 -6.00 14.17 12.53
C THR A 67 -5.06 15.03 13.34
N ALA A 68 -3.79 14.64 13.49
CA ALA A 68 -2.82 15.44 14.23
C ALA A 68 -2.62 16.86 13.65
N ILE A 69 -2.69 17.00 12.32
CA ILE A 69 -2.65 18.31 11.66
C ILE A 69 -3.98 19.05 11.83
N ALA A 70 -5.10 18.34 11.66
CA ALA A 70 -6.43 18.92 11.78
C ALA A 70 -6.70 19.47 13.19
N ASP A 71 -6.28 18.75 14.22
CA ASP A 71 -6.46 19.14 15.62
C ASP A 71 -5.58 20.36 15.97
N LYS A 72 -4.40 20.49 15.36
CA LYS A 72 -3.45 21.60 15.64
C LYS A 72 -3.67 22.85 14.77
N LYS A 73 -4.07 22.66 13.51
CA LYS A 73 -4.07 23.72 12.47
C LYS A 73 -5.38 23.78 11.67
N GLY A 74 -6.38 23.00 12.04
CA GLY A 74 -7.68 22.93 11.36
C GLY A 74 -7.70 21.97 10.16
N ASP A 75 -8.91 21.52 9.79
CA ASP A 75 -9.14 20.58 8.69
C ASP A 75 -8.60 21.11 7.35
N GLY A 76 -8.70 22.41 7.09
CA GLY A 76 -8.19 23.02 5.84
C GLY A 76 -6.68 22.84 5.67
N ALA A 77 -5.90 22.99 6.75
CA ALA A 77 -4.46 22.77 6.74
C ALA A 77 -4.09 21.31 6.48
N ALA A 78 -4.86 20.36 7.04
CA ALA A 78 -4.68 18.94 6.80
C ALA A 78 -4.97 18.58 5.32
N ARG A 79 -6.10 19.06 4.76
CA ARG A 79 -6.44 18.87 3.35
C ARG A 79 -5.33 19.36 2.42
N TRP A 80 -4.88 20.60 2.63
CA TRP A 80 -3.83 21.19 1.79
C TRP A 80 -2.48 20.48 1.91
N ARG A 81 -2.16 19.95 3.11
CA ARG A 81 -0.94 19.15 3.30
C ARG A 81 -0.98 17.87 2.47
N PHE A 82 -2.11 17.17 2.44
CA PHE A 82 -2.24 15.92 1.70
C PHE A 82 -2.35 16.12 0.17
N LEU A 83 -2.98 17.20 -0.28
CA LEU A 83 -2.93 17.60 -1.70
C LEU A 83 -1.50 17.88 -2.16
N ARG A 84 -0.73 18.65 -1.38
CA ARG A 84 0.71 18.86 -1.64
C ARG A 84 1.50 17.56 -1.59
N ARG A 85 1.13 16.62 -0.71
CA ARG A 85 1.76 15.31 -0.64
C ARG A 85 1.51 14.48 -1.90
N GLY A 86 0.30 14.51 -2.45
CA GLY A 86 -0.01 13.91 -3.75
C GLY A 86 0.88 14.48 -4.85
N TRP A 87 0.99 15.81 -4.94
CA TRP A 87 1.89 16.45 -5.91
C TRP A 87 3.37 16.08 -5.73
N GLN A 88 3.84 15.97 -4.48
CA GLN A 88 5.20 15.49 -4.21
C GLN A 88 5.40 14.06 -4.70
N LEU A 89 4.44 13.16 -4.49
CA LEU A 89 4.51 11.78 -4.96
C LEU A 89 4.52 11.71 -6.49
N TYR A 90 3.75 12.54 -7.17
CA TYR A 90 3.79 12.67 -8.62
C TYR A 90 5.19 13.07 -9.13
N ARG A 91 5.78 14.13 -8.52
CA ARG A 91 7.13 14.57 -8.86
C ARG A 91 8.19 13.51 -8.56
N SER A 92 8.05 12.82 -7.42
CA SER A 92 8.93 11.71 -7.07
C SER A 92 8.83 10.58 -8.08
N PHE A 93 7.62 10.24 -8.54
CA PHE A 93 7.43 9.25 -9.59
C PHE A 93 8.15 9.66 -10.88
N LEU A 94 7.94 10.88 -11.38
CA LEU A 94 8.61 11.36 -12.60
C LEU A 94 10.14 11.35 -12.45
N LEU A 95 10.65 11.75 -11.29
CA LEU A 95 12.08 11.70 -11.00
C LEU A 95 12.61 10.26 -11.01
N THR A 96 11.89 9.33 -10.36
CA THR A 96 12.26 7.91 -10.34
C THR A 96 12.28 7.33 -11.75
N VAL A 97 11.26 7.59 -12.56
CA VAL A 97 11.21 7.13 -13.97
C VAL A 97 12.37 7.73 -14.77
N ALA A 98 12.63 9.04 -14.64
CA ALA A 98 13.74 9.69 -15.33
C ALA A 98 15.10 9.09 -14.92
N MET A 99 15.30 8.79 -13.63
CA MET A 99 16.52 8.13 -13.14
C MET A 99 16.64 6.70 -13.67
N MET A 100 15.54 5.94 -13.73
CA MET A 100 15.53 4.59 -14.29
C MET A 100 15.91 4.60 -15.77
N LEU A 101 15.34 5.51 -16.57
CA LEU A 101 15.68 5.68 -17.97
C LEU A 101 17.14 6.13 -18.17
N ALA A 102 17.63 7.08 -17.35
CA ALA A 102 19.01 7.52 -17.41
C ALA A 102 20.00 6.39 -17.08
N LEU A 103 19.69 5.56 -16.08
CA LEU A 103 20.51 4.41 -15.73
C LEU A 103 20.44 3.32 -16.81
N GLY A 104 19.25 3.05 -17.36
CA GLY A 104 19.06 2.16 -18.49
C GLY A 104 19.92 2.58 -19.68
N LEU A 105 19.87 3.87 -20.04
CA LEU A 105 20.65 4.44 -21.13
C LEU A 105 22.15 4.30 -20.89
N LEU A 106 22.61 4.56 -19.66
CA LEU A 106 24.01 4.39 -19.26
C LEU A 106 24.47 2.93 -19.43
N PHE A 107 23.67 1.96 -18.95
CA PHE A 107 24.01 0.54 -19.07
C PHE A 107 24.01 0.07 -20.53
N THR A 108 23.04 0.52 -21.34
CA THR A 108 23.01 0.27 -22.78
C THR A 108 24.25 0.86 -23.46
N ALA A 109 24.63 2.10 -23.14
CA ALA A 109 25.81 2.76 -23.71
C ALA A 109 27.13 2.05 -23.33
N LEU A 110 27.23 1.53 -22.10
CA LEU A 110 28.38 0.77 -21.61
C LEU A 110 28.37 -0.71 -22.06
N ARG A 111 27.37 -1.14 -22.84
CA ARG A 111 27.17 -2.54 -23.26
C ARG A 111 27.11 -3.54 -22.10
N LEU A 112 26.63 -3.08 -20.95
CA LEU A 112 26.42 -3.91 -19.77
C LEU A 112 25.08 -4.64 -19.90
N HIS A 113 25.14 -5.89 -20.33
CA HIS A 113 23.97 -6.76 -20.45
C HIS A 113 23.61 -7.30 -19.07
N THR A 114 22.81 -6.52 -18.33
CA THR A 114 22.28 -6.95 -17.02
C THR A 114 20.76 -7.10 -17.14
N PRO A 115 20.16 -8.11 -16.49
CA PRO A 115 18.69 -8.24 -16.44
C PRO A 115 17.99 -6.99 -15.88
N THR A 116 18.73 -6.14 -15.16
CA THR A 116 18.26 -4.87 -14.60
C THR A 116 17.82 -3.88 -15.68
N VAL A 117 18.39 -3.93 -16.88
CA VAL A 117 18.07 -3.02 -18.00
C VAL A 117 16.62 -3.19 -18.44
N ASP A 118 16.12 -4.42 -18.45
CA ASP A 118 14.75 -4.73 -18.89
C ASP A 118 13.69 -4.09 -17.98
N TYR A 119 14.00 -3.88 -16.69
CA TYR A 119 13.08 -3.23 -15.74
C TYR A 119 12.99 -1.71 -15.90
N THR A 120 13.83 -1.11 -16.74
CA THR A 120 13.86 0.36 -16.95
C THR A 120 12.97 0.85 -18.09
N ASP A 121 12.39 -0.06 -18.88
CA ASP A 121 11.66 0.23 -20.14
C ASP A 121 12.50 0.98 -21.21
N ILE A 122 13.83 1.06 -21.03
CA ILE A 122 14.71 1.88 -21.87
C ILE A 122 14.70 1.47 -23.34
N GLY A 123 14.60 0.17 -23.64
CA GLY A 123 14.56 -0.33 -25.01
C GLY A 123 13.42 0.32 -25.80
N THR A 124 12.20 0.23 -25.26
CA THR A 124 11.01 0.86 -25.89
C THR A 124 11.06 2.39 -25.88
N PHE A 125 11.71 3.00 -24.88
CA PHE A 125 11.83 4.45 -24.80
C PHE A 125 12.75 5.04 -25.86
N ILE A 126 13.82 4.33 -26.24
CA ILE A 126 14.74 4.78 -27.29
C ILE A 126 14.05 4.83 -28.65
N ASP A 127 13.17 3.86 -28.93
CA ASP A 127 12.45 3.77 -30.20
C ASP A 127 11.39 4.88 -30.34
N GLU A 128 10.63 5.16 -29.27
CA GLU A 128 9.49 6.10 -29.31
C GLU A 128 9.48 7.10 -28.12
N PRO A 129 10.49 7.96 -27.97
CA PRO A 129 10.71 8.75 -26.74
C PRO A 129 9.57 9.72 -26.41
N LEU A 130 8.97 10.35 -27.43
CA LEU A 130 7.87 11.30 -27.24
C LEU A 130 6.59 10.59 -26.79
N GLN A 131 6.27 9.45 -27.40
CA GLN A 131 5.07 8.68 -27.08
C GLN A 131 5.21 8.09 -25.68
N ILE A 132 6.27 7.33 -25.42
CA ILE A 132 6.51 6.67 -24.13
C ILE A 132 6.66 7.69 -23.01
N GLY A 133 7.36 8.81 -23.25
CA GLY A 133 7.45 9.91 -22.29
C GLY A 133 6.07 10.51 -21.95
N SER A 134 5.21 10.69 -22.96
CA SER A 134 3.84 11.17 -22.73
C SER A 134 2.98 10.17 -21.96
N GLU A 135 3.13 8.87 -22.23
CA GLU A 135 2.46 7.78 -21.52
C GLU A 135 2.86 7.77 -20.04
N MET A 136 4.16 7.92 -19.75
CA MET A 136 4.69 7.96 -18.38
C MET A 136 4.20 9.21 -17.63
N ILE A 137 4.22 10.38 -18.25
CA ILE A 137 3.70 11.64 -17.65
C ILE A 137 2.22 11.51 -17.31
N ARG A 138 1.43 10.85 -18.16
CA ARG A 138 -0.01 10.61 -17.94
C ARG A 138 -0.29 9.42 -17.01
N LEU A 139 0.74 8.77 -16.48
CA LEU A 139 0.66 7.54 -15.68
C LEU A 139 0.05 6.34 -16.44
N ALA A 140 -0.02 6.42 -17.77
CA ALA A 140 -0.50 5.34 -18.62
C ALA A 140 0.48 4.17 -18.70
N ARG A 141 1.78 4.47 -18.59
CA ARG A 141 2.87 3.50 -18.49
C ARG A 141 3.67 3.75 -17.22
N GLN A 142 3.94 2.69 -16.47
CA GLN A 142 4.64 2.77 -15.19
C GLN A 142 5.67 1.64 -15.14
N PRO A 143 6.96 1.94 -15.02
CA PRO A 143 7.98 0.91 -14.81
C PRO A 143 7.65 0.08 -13.58
N TYR A 144 7.84 -1.24 -13.65
CA TYR A 144 7.39 -2.20 -12.64
C TYR A 144 7.75 -1.80 -11.20
N LEU A 145 9.03 -1.43 -10.96
CA LEU A 145 9.54 -1.04 -9.64
C LEU A 145 8.91 0.25 -9.07
N SER A 146 8.34 1.09 -9.93
CA SER A 146 7.75 2.38 -9.57
C SER A 146 6.22 2.36 -9.50
N SER A 147 5.59 1.27 -9.94
CA SER A 147 4.14 1.16 -10.15
C SER A 147 3.29 1.35 -8.88
N ILE A 148 3.89 1.22 -7.69
CA ILE A 148 3.21 1.48 -6.42
C ILE A 148 3.04 2.99 -6.14
N LEU A 149 3.94 3.85 -6.64
CA LEU A 149 3.91 5.30 -6.35
C LEU A 149 2.65 6.00 -6.88
N PRO A 150 2.21 5.78 -8.14
CA PRO A 150 0.99 6.37 -8.67
C PRO A 150 -0.26 6.02 -7.86
N MET A 151 -0.37 4.78 -7.37
CA MET A 151 -1.48 4.38 -6.50
C MET A 151 -1.46 5.17 -5.17
N TYR A 152 -0.29 5.29 -4.55
CA TYR A 152 -0.12 6.06 -3.32
C TYR A 152 -0.39 7.55 -3.50
N MET A 153 -0.03 8.11 -4.66
CA MET A 153 -0.38 9.47 -5.03
C MET A 153 -1.91 9.65 -5.00
N LEU A 154 -2.66 8.73 -5.61
CA LEU A 154 -4.12 8.78 -5.60
C LEU A 154 -4.69 8.68 -4.17
N PHE A 155 -4.14 7.82 -3.31
CA PHE A 155 -4.58 7.73 -1.92
C PHE A 155 -4.29 9.02 -1.13
N ALA A 156 -3.12 9.64 -1.34
CA ALA A 156 -2.80 10.93 -0.74
C ALA A 156 -3.77 12.03 -1.20
N LEU A 157 -4.13 12.05 -2.49
CA LEU A 157 -5.10 12.99 -3.05
C LEU A 157 -6.54 12.73 -2.58
N ALA A 158 -6.90 11.47 -2.32
CA ALA A 158 -8.22 11.08 -1.82
C ALA A 158 -8.36 11.27 -0.29
N SER A 159 -7.26 11.32 0.45
CA SER A 159 -7.24 11.47 1.92
C SER A 159 -8.04 12.67 2.46
N PRO A 160 -8.02 13.87 1.85
CA PRO A 160 -8.89 15.00 2.18
C PRO A 160 -10.39 14.69 2.19
N VAL A 161 -10.82 13.66 1.46
CA VAL A 161 -12.22 13.20 1.39
C VAL A 161 -12.43 11.97 2.27
N ILE A 162 -11.56 10.97 2.16
CA ILE A 162 -11.67 9.69 2.88
C ILE A 162 -11.65 9.92 4.39
N VAL A 163 -10.66 10.66 4.91
CA VAL A 163 -10.48 10.81 6.37
C VAL A 163 -11.69 11.51 7.01
N PRO A 164 -12.17 12.67 6.51
CA PRO A 164 -13.39 13.27 7.05
C PRO A 164 -14.65 12.39 6.88
N SER A 165 -14.75 11.64 5.78
CA SER A 165 -15.90 10.74 5.55
C SER A 165 -15.94 9.61 6.56
N VAL A 166 -14.80 8.97 6.85
CA VAL A 166 -14.70 7.94 7.88
C VAL A 166 -14.96 8.52 9.28
N ARG A 167 -14.50 9.74 9.58
CA ARG A 167 -14.80 10.40 10.87
C ARG A 167 -16.29 10.60 11.10
N ARG A 168 -17.04 10.99 10.05
CA ARG A 168 -18.46 11.33 10.14
C ARG A 168 -19.40 10.14 9.98
N ARG A 169 -19.11 9.25 9.03
CA ARG A 169 -19.96 8.13 8.62
C ARG A 169 -19.09 6.91 8.26
N PRO A 170 -18.51 6.22 9.26
CA PRO A 170 -17.58 5.11 9.02
C PRO A 170 -18.24 3.97 8.23
N TRP A 171 -19.43 3.53 8.65
CA TRP A 171 -20.16 2.44 7.99
C TRP A 171 -20.51 2.73 6.54
N LEU A 172 -20.98 3.96 6.24
CA LEU A 172 -21.27 4.38 4.87
C LEU A 172 -20.00 4.42 4.01
N THR A 173 -18.89 4.90 4.58
CA THR A 173 -17.61 4.97 3.86
C THR A 173 -17.04 3.58 3.60
N VAL A 174 -17.16 2.65 4.55
CA VAL A 174 -16.77 1.25 4.36
C VAL A 174 -17.66 0.56 3.33
N ALA A 175 -18.98 0.75 3.38
CA ALA A 175 -19.89 0.20 2.39
C ALA A 175 -19.60 0.72 0.97
N ALA A 176 -19.36 2.04 0.83
CA ALA A 176 -18.95 2.64 -0.43
C ALA A 176 -17.59 2.09 -0.92
N SER A 177 -16.62 1.95 -0.02
CA SER A 177 -15.31 1.36 -0.32
C SER A 177 -15.42 -0.09 -0.78
N LEU A 178 -16.30 -0.87 -0.14
CA LEU A 178 -16.58 -2.26 -0.54
C LEU A 178 -17.27 -2.34 -1.90
N ALA A 179 -18.20 -1.43 -2.19
CA ALA A 179 -18.85 -1.34 -3.51
C ALA A 179 -17.84 -0.98 -4.62
N VAL A 180 -16.95 -0.01 -4.36
CA VAL A 180 -15.87 0.35 -5.29
C VAL A 180 -14.92 -0.83 -5.52
N TRP A 181 -14.59 -1.59 -4.47
CA TRP A 181 -13.78 -2.81 -4.60
C TRP A 181 -14.49 -3.89 -5.45
N GLY A 182 -15.78 -4.13 -5.22
CA GLY A 182 -16.56 -5.09 -6.02
C GLY A 182 -16.68 -4.70 -7.50
N LEU A 183 -16.68 -3.40 -7.79
CA LEU A 183 -16.68 -2.85 -9.16
C LEU A 183 -15.27 -2.60 -9.71
N ALA A 184 -14.22 -2.89 -8.96
CA ALA A 184 -12.85 -2.52 -9.31
C ALA A 184 -12.38 -3.02 -10.69
N PRO A 185 -12.70 -4.26 -11.13
CA PRO A 185 -12.32 -4.72 -12.47
C PRO A 185 -12.98 -3.92 -13.60
N LEU A 186 -14.21 -3.44 -13.38
CA LEU A 186 -14.92 -2.59 -14.34
C LEU A 186 -14.34 -1.17 -14.33
N LEU A 187 -14.09 -0.63 -13.13
CA LEU A 187 -13.56 0.72 -12.94
C LEU A 187 -12.12 0.86 -13.42
N ALA A 188 -11.32 -0.22 -13.38
CA ALA A 188 -9.94 -0.23 -13.85
C ALA A 188 -9.79 0.25 -15.30
N ARG A 189 -10.83 0.07 -16.14
CA ARG A 189 -10.85 0.49 -17.55
C ARG A 189 -10.82 2.01 -17.72
N PHE A 190 -11.16 2.77 -16.68
CA PHE A 190 -11.11 4.24 -16.70
C PHE A 190 -9.73 4.78 -16.30
N LEU A 191 -8.80 3.92 -15.87
CA LEU A 191 -7.44 4.35 -15.60
C LEU A 191 -6.69 4.58 -16.91
N PRO A 192 -5.79 5.58 -16.96
CA PRO A 192 -4.89 5.72 -18.09
C PRO A 192 -4.03 4.45 -18.17
N ALA A 193 -4.09 3.74 -19.30
CA ALA A 193 -3.37 2.51 -19.54
C ALA A 193 -3.10 2.37 -21.04
N VAL A 194 -1.90 1.90 -21.40
CA VAL A 194 -1.51 1.66 -22.81
C VAL A 194 -2.26 0.46 -23.40
N SER A 195 -2.52 -0.57 -22.58
CA SER A 195 -3.35 -1.72 -22.96
C SER A 195 -4.05 -2.29 -21.72
N PRO A 196 -5.21 -2.97 -21.88
CA PRO A 196 -5.92 -3.64 -20.79
C PRO A 196 -5.04 -4.64 -20.00
N THR A 197 -4.02 -5.21 -20.63
CA THR A 197 -3.12 -6.22 -20.03
C THR A 197 -1.82 -5.64 -19.45
N THR A 198 -1.38 -4.47 -19.90
CA THR A 198 -0.17 -3.75 -19.43
C THR A 198 -0.49 -2.44 -18.72
N GLY A 199 -1.72 -2.32 -18.21
CA GLY A 199 -2.17 -1.17 -17.44
C GLY A 199 -1.58 -1.12 -16.02
N TRP A 200 -2.36 -0.63 -15.06
CA TRP A 200 -1.90 -0.46 -13.69
C TRP A 200 -1.67 -1.80 -12.99
N THR A 201 -0.42 -2.08 -12.58
CA THR A 201 -0.05 -3.28 -11.79
C THR A 201 -0.86 -3.37 -10.49
N PHE A 202 -1.12 -2.22 -9.86
CA PHE A 202 -1.96 -2.10 -8.67
C PHE A 202 -3.22 -1.32 -9.02
N ASN A 203 -4.40 -1.97 -8.97
CA ASN A 203 -5.67 -1.30 -9.24
C ASN A 203 -6.09 -0.42 -8.04
N PRO A 204 -6.00 0.92 -8.10
CA PRO A 204 -6.35 1.80 -6.98
C PRO A 204 -7.79 1.61 -6.48
N PHE A 205 -8.73 1.18 -7.33
CA PHE A 205 -10.13 0.93 -6.93
C PHE A 205 -10.27 -0.31 -6.05
N ALA A 206 -9.44 -1.32 -6.26
CA ALA A 206 -9.39 -2.48 -5.38
C ALA A 206 -8.63 -2.15 -4.09
N TRP A 207 -7.42 -1.61 -4.25
CA TRP A 207 -6.47 -1.41 -3.16
C TRP A 207 -6.88 -0.33 -2.15
N GLN A 208 -7.77 0.61 -2.54
CA GLN A 208 -8.32 1.57 -1.60
C GLN A 208 -9.08 0.92 -0.44
N LEU A 209 -9.59 -0.31 -0.58
CA LEU A 209 -10.28 -1.00 0.52
C LEU A 209 -9.37 -1.19 1.73
N LEU A 210 -8.15 -1.70 1.52
CA LEU A 210 -7.15 -1.88 2.58
C LEU A 210 -6.75 -0.55 3.20
N PHE A 211 -6.59 0.49 2.37
CA PHE A 211 -6.28 1.84 2.83
C PHE A 211 -7.41 2.40 3.72
N VAL A 212 -8.67 2.28 3.29
CA VAL A 212 -9.85 2.73 4.06
C VAL A 212 -9.98 1.96 5.36
N ILE A 213 -9.76 0.64 5.36
CA ILE A 213 -9.76 -0.17 6.59
C ILE A 213 -8.68 0.34 7.57
N GLY A 214 -7.47 0.63 7.08
CA GLY A 214 -6.42 1.26 7.89
C GLY A 214 -6.82 2.60 8.50
N VAL A 215 -7.48 3.45 7.71
CA VAL A 215 -8.03 4.74 8.18
C VAL A 215 -9.10 4.52 9.26
N VAL A 216 -10.02 3.57 9.07
CA VAL A 216 -11.06 3.22 10.05
C VAL A 216 -10.44 2.74 11.35
N CYS A 217 -9.49 1.81 11.30
CA CYS A 217 -8.81 1.28 12.49
C CYS A 217 -8.13 2.39 13.32
N ARG A 218 -7.60 3.44 12.67
CA ARG A 218 -6.99 4.56 13.38
C ARG A 218 -8.00 5.52 14.01
N LEU A 219 -9.08 5.82 13.30
CA LEU A 219 -10.06 6.84 13.70
C LEU A 219 -11.11 6.30 14.67
N HIS A 220 -11.45 5.03 14.53
CA HIS A 220 -12.36 4.29 15.38
C HIS A 220 -11.59 3.13 16.01
N PRO A 221 -10.56 3.41 16.84
CA PRO A 221 -9.92 2.35 17.59
C PRO A 221 -11.00 1.67 18.43
N LEU A 222 -10.96 0.34 18.52
CA LEU A 222 -11.83 -0.38 19.44
C LEU A 222 -11.56 0.18 20.84
N LYS A 223 -12.48 1.03 21.34
CA LYS A 223 -12.37 1.71 22.64
C LYS A 223 -12.09 0.68 23.72
N SER A 224 -10.91 0.70 24.31
CA SER A 224 -10.59 -0.08 25.52
C SER A 224 -9.30 0.39 26.21
N TYR A 225 -9.15 1.69 26.49
CA TYR A 225 -8.07 2.18 27.36
C TYR A 225 -8.57 2.74 28.71
N GLU A 226 -9.88 2.89 28.92
CA GLU A 226 -10.40 3.29 30.23
C GLU A 226 -11.38 2.24 30.75
N ARG A 227 -10.97 1.65 31.90
CA ARG A 227 -11.56 0.53 32.66
C ARG A 227 -11.28 -0.87 32.08
N GLU A 228 -10.23 -1.50 32.60
CA GLU A 228 -10.01 -2.94 32.44
C GLU A 228 -11.09 -3.73 33.22
N ASP A 229 -12.09 -4.24 32.50
CA ASP A 229 -12.75 -5.49 32.91
C ASP A 229 -11.85 -6.66 32.46
N ALA A 230 -11.56 -7.61 33.36
CA ALA A 230 -10.74 -8.78 33.08
C ALA A 230 -11.23 -9.59 31.85
N ASP A 231 -12.55 -9.58 31.60
CA ASP A 231 -13.17 -10.21 30.44
C ASP A 231 -12.81 -9.55 29.11
N SER A 232 -12.58 -8.23 29.11
CA SER A 232 -12.14 -7.51 27.93
C SER A 232 -10.70 -7.84 27.55
N VAL A 233 -9.83 -8.07 28.55
CA VAL A 233 -8.43 -8.51 28.37
C VAL A 233 -8.38 -9.95 27.86
N LEU A 234 -9.19 -10.85 28.44
CA LEU A 234 -9.26 -12.24 28.03
C LEU A 234 -9.82 -12.37 26.61
N ARG A 235 -10.87 -11.60 26.26
CA ARG A 235 -11.43 -11.55 24.91
C ARG A 235 -10.44 -10.96 23.89
N ARG A 236 -9.62 -9.97 24.28
CA ARG A 236 -8.51 -9.44 23.47
C ARG A 236 -7.42 -10.48 23.26
N ARG A 237 -6.95 -11.15 24.32
CA ARG A 237 -6.00 -12.27 24.19
C ARG A 237 -6.57 -13.36 23.30
N LYS A 238 -7.85 -13.72 23.46
CA LYS A 238 -8.52 -14.69 22.58
C LYS A 238 -8.61 -14.19 21.13
N LEU A 239 -8.88 -12.91 20.88
CA LEU A 239 -8.90 -12.33 19.52
C LEU A 239 -7.49 -12.26 18.91
N THR A 240 -6.47 -11.87 19.67
CA THR A 240 -5.08 -11.84 19.21
C THR A 240 -4.55 -13.26 19.01
N HIS A 241 -4.86 -14.19 19.90
CA HIS A 241 -4.53 -15.61 19.74
C HIS A 241 -5.34 -16.26 18.63
N ALA A 242 -6.58 -15.86 18.39
CA ALA A 242 -7.36 -16.32 17.25
C ALA A 242 -6.80 -15.74 15.95
N ALA A 243 -6.48 -14.45 15.89
CA ALA A 243 -5.80 -13.85 14.74
C ALA A 243 -4.44 -14.49 14.50
N ALA A 244 -3.67 -14.77 15.56
CA ALA A 244 -2.39 -15.45 15.48
C ALA A 244 -2.54 -16.92 15.07
N ALA A 245 -3.53 -17.64 15.58
CA ALA A 245 -3.80 -19.04 15.25
C ALA A 245 -4.39 -19.19 13.85
N VAL A 246 -5.21 -18.24 13.41
CA VAL A 246 -5.68 -18.11 12.03
C VAL A 246 -4.49 -17.81 11.12
N ALA A 247 -3.65 -16.83 11.46
CA ALA A 247 -2.43 -16.53 10.71
C ALA A 247 -1.49 -17.74 10.66
N LEU A 248 -1.29 -18.45 11.77
CA LEU A 248 -0.43 -19.64 11.87
C LEU A 248 -1.02 -20.84 11.13
N GLY A 249 -2.33 -21.08 11.24
CA GLY A 249 -3.05 -22.14 10.53
C GLY A 249 -3.00 -21.92 9.02
N PHE A 250 -3.14 -20.68 8.58
CA PHE A 250 -2.93 -20.30 7.18
C PHE A 250 -1.47 -20.43 6.73
N LEU A 251 -0.51 -20.10 7.60
CA LEU A 251 0.93 -20.29 7.35
C LEU A 251 1.28 -21.77 7.17
N CYS A 252 0.71 -22.64 8.01
CA CYS A 252 0.82 -24.09 7.88
C CYS A 252 0.15 -24.60 6.61
N MET A 253 -1.08 -24.18 6.30
CA MET A 253 -1.81 -24.61 5.11
C MET A 253 -1.04 -24.28 3.81
N ARG A 254 -0.43 -23.11 3.73
CA ARG A 254 0.36 -22.69 2.56
C ARG A 254 1.69 -23.44 2.42
N MET A 255 2.29 -23.90 3.51
CA MET A 255 3.48 -24.75 3.46
C MET A 255 3.22 -26.08 2.73
N PHE A 256 1.96 -26.53 2.66
CA PHE A 256 1.55 -27.77 2.00
C PHE A 256 0.82 -27.56 0.66
N VAL A 257 0.47 -26.33 0.29
CA VAL A 257 -0.26 -26.00 -0.94
C VAL A 257 0.47 -24.88 -1.69
N GLU A 258 1.25 -25.25 -2.72
CA GLU A 258 1.82 -24.30 -3.67
C GLU A 258 0.73 -23.79 -4.62
N PHE A 259 0.12 -22.66 -4.28
CA PHE A 259 -0.75 -21.91 -5.18
C PHE A 259 -0.15 -20.53 -5.45
N ASP A 260 0.16 -20.27 -6.72
CA ASP A 260 0.55 -18.94 -7.19
C ASP A 260 -0.69 -18.26 -7.83
N PRO A 261 -1.41 -17.40 -7.09
CA PRO A 261 -2.52 -16.65 -7.66
C PRO A 261 -1.96 -15.72 -8.74
N GLY A 262 -2.08 -16.13 -10.00
CA GLY A 262 -1.55 -15.39 -11.14
C GLY A 262 -1.84 -13.88 -11.14
N PRO A 263 -1.09 -13.09 -11.94
CA PRO A 263 -0.95 -11.64 -11.79
C PRO A 263 -2.27 -10.85 -11.77
N VAL A 264 -3.30 -11.33 -12.48
CA VAL A 264 -4.65 -10.73 -12.53
C VAL A 264 -5.35 -10.77 -11.17
N PHE A 265 -5.18 -11.86 -10.40
CA PHE A 265 -5.74 -11.98 -9.07
C PHE A 265 -5.07 -10.99 -8.12
N LYS A 266 -3.75 -10.80 -8.24
CA LYS A 266 -2.95 -9.86 -7.45
C LYS A 266 -3.34 -8.40 -7.70
N GLN A 267 -3.52 -8.03 -8.96
CA GLN A 267 -3.90 -6.69 -9.38
C GLN A 267 -5.19 -6.18 -8.70
N ASN A 268 -6.19 -7.06 -8.52
CA ASN A 268 -7.57 -6.68 -8.14
C ASN A 268 -7.99 -7.06 -6.71
N LEU A 269 -7.09 -7.53 -5.82
CA LEU A 269 -7.50 -8.02 -4.49
C LEU A 269 -8.65 -9.04 -4.55
N SER A 270 -8.63 -9.94 -5.53
CA SER A 270 -9.73 -10.88 -5.77
C SER A 270 -9.93 -11.84 -4.60
N SER A 271 -11.18 -12.01 -4.13
CA SER A 271 -11.54 -12.98 -3.10
C SER A 271 -11.36 -14.43 -3.53
N LEU A 272 -11.32 -14.68 -4.85
CA LEU A 272 -11.08 -16.02 -5.41
C LEU A 272 -9.69 -16.56 -5.06
N ARG A 273 -8.75 -15.72 -4.60
CA ARG A 273 -7.48 -16.17 -3.99
C ARG A 273 -7.67 -17.05 -2.76
N VAL A 274 -8.81 -16.92 -2.08
CA VAL A 274 -9.16 -17.64 -0.83
C VAL A 274 -10.13 -18.79 -1.09
N GLY A 275 -10.73 -18.87 -2.28
CA GLY A 275 -11.74 -19.87 -2.61
C GLY A 275 -11.28 -20.99 -3.55
N SER A 276 -10.14 -20.81 -4.21
CA SER A 276 -9.47 -21.84 -5.01
C SER A 276 -8.46 -22.60 -4.15
N PHE A 277 -8.98 -23.45 -3.27
CA PHE A 277 -8.23 -24.49 -2.57
C PHE A 277 -8.53 -25.84 -3.21
#